data_AF-A0A6N8G1I6-F1
#
_entry.id   AF-A0A6N8G1I6-F1
#
_cell.length_a   1.000
_cell.length_b   1.000
_cell.length_c   1.000
_cell.angle_alpha   90.00
_cell.angle_beta   90.00
_cell.angle_gamma   90.00
#
_symmetry.space_group_name_H-M   'P 1'
#
loop_
_entity.id
_entity.type
_entity.pdbx_description
1 polymer ?
#
loop_
_entity_poly.entity_id
_entity_poly.type
_entity_poly.pdbx_seq_one_letter_code
_entity_poly.pdbx_strand_id
1 'polypeptide(L)'
;MIQCKDFAPRITERGPFGGPAEYEFFSEVVSTANQWIESTTIQVINVETIILPDRVEGTSDGVYGLTVSNGFYPVMISQGVTINCFQCVRIWYRE
;
A
#
# COMPACT_ATOMS: atom_id res chain seq x y z
N MET A 1 -16.87 6.26 -17.13
CA MET A 1 -15.56 5.61 -17.41
C MET A 1 -15.19 4.80 -16.18
N ILE A 2 -14.51 3.65 -16.33
CA ILE A 2 -14.07 2.87 -15.16
C ILE A 2 -12.80 3.51 -14.60
N GLN A 3 -12.75 3.71 -13.28
CA GLN A 3 -11.63 4.30 -12.55
C GLN A 3 -11.11 3.28 -11.53
N CYS A 4 -9.87 3.46 -11.06
CA CYS A 4 -9.28 2.67 -9.98
C CYS A 4 -8.62 3.55 -8.93
N LYS A 5 -8.71 3.14 -7.66
CA LYS A 5 -8.03 3.77 -6.54
C LYS A 5 -7.39 2.73 -5.63
N ASP A 6 -6.14 2.99 -5.25
CA ASP A 6 -5.34 2.11 -4.41
C ASP A 6 -5.23 2.67 -2.99
N PHE A 7 -5.30 1.77 -2.02
CA PHE A 7 -5.11 2.04 -0.59
C PHE A 7 -3.93 1.21 -0.12
N ALA A 8 -2.85 1.90 0.21
CA ALA A 8 -1.63 1.30 0.72
C ALA A 8 -1.50 1.57 2.23
N PRO A 9 -0.82 0.68 2.99
CA PRO A 9 -0.53 0.91 4.39
C PRO A 9 0.23 2.21 4.63
N ARG A 10 -0.26 3.02 5.56
CA ARG A 10 0.40 4.23 6.05
C ARG A 10 1.47 3.89 7.08
N ILE A 11 2.52 4.73 7.15
CA ILE A 11 3.45 4.71 8.28
C ILE A 11 2.72 5.12 9.55
N THR A 12 2.82 4.31 10.59
CA THR A 12 2.38 4.61 11.95
C THR A 12 3.49 5.24 12.78
N GLU A 13 4.71 4.71 12.68
CA GLU A 13 5.88 5.23 13.39
C GLU A 13 7.10 5.27 12.46
N ARG A 14 7.85 6.38 12.49
CA ARG A 14 9.14 6.48 11.79
C ARG A 14 10.25 6.13 12.77
N GLY A 15 11.11 5.19 12.41
CA GLY A 15 12.26 4.83 13.22
C GLY A 15 13.23 5.99 13.42
N PRO A 16 13.91 6.06 14.57
CA PRO A 16 14.89 7.11 14.85
C PRO A 16 16.07 7.04 13.86
N PHE A 17 16.61 8.20 13.48
CA PHE A 17 17.78 8.35 12.60
C PHE A 17 17.64 7.67 11.22
N GLY A 18 16.44 7.68 10.63
CA GLY A 18 16.21 6.99 9.35
C GLY A 18 16.18 5.46 9.51
N GLY A 19 15.99 5.00 10.74
CA GLY A 19 15.68 3.62 11.06
C GLY A 19 14.32 3.19 10.50
N PRO A 20 13.99 1.92 10.67
CA PRO A 20 12.84 1.30 10.04
C PRO A 20 11.52 1.95 10.47
N ALA A 21 10.58 2.04 9.54
CA ALA A 21 9.23 2.53 9.83
C ALA A 21 8.28 1.37 10.13
N GLU A 22 7.38 1.58 11.08
CA GLU A 22 6.23 0.73 11.35
C GLU A 22 5.06 1.17 10.47
N TYR A 23 4.22 0.20 10.08
CA TYR A 23 3.07 0.42 9.21
C TYR A 23 1.78 -0.01 9.87
N GLU A 24 0.68 0.53 9.39
CA GLU A 24 -0.65 0.08 9.81
C GLU A 24 -0.91 -1.37 9.34
N PHE A 25 -1.74 -2.08 10.09
CA PHE A 25 -2.17 -3.41 9.70
C PHE A 25 -3.05 -3.35 8.46
N PHE A 26 -3.06 -4.42 7.66
CA PHE A 26 -3.92 -4.52 6.48
C PHE A 26 -5.41 -4.34 6.80
N SER A 27 -5.85 -4.72 8.00
CA SER A 27 -7.22 -4.47 8.48
C SER A 27 -7.57 -2.97 8.53
N GLU A 28 -6.60 -2.11 8.89
CA GLU A 28 -6.77 -0.66 8.93
C GLU A 28 -6.89 -0.08 7.51
N VAL A 29 -6.12 -0.65 6.56
CA VAL A 29 -6.23 -0.30 5.13
C VAL A 29 -7.62 -0.65 4.58
N VAL A 30 -8.12 -1.84 4.90
CA VAL A 30 -9.48 -2.27 4.51
C VAL A 30 -10.54 -1.37 5.14
N SER A 31 -10.39 -1.02 6.43
CA SER A 31 -11.28 -0.09 7.12
C SER A 31 -11.32 1.28 6.43
N THR A 32 -10.15 1.83 6.09
CA THR A 32 -10.02 3.09 5.35
C THR A 32 -10.66 3.01 3.96
N ALA A 33 -10.49 1.91 3.25
CA ALA A 33 -11.10 1.68 1.95
C ALA A 33 -12.63 1.66 2.04
N ASN A 34 -13.18 0.98 3.05
CA ASN A 34 -14.62 0.94 3.32
C ASN A 34 -15.18 2.33 3.66
N GLN A 35 -14.51 3.09 4.54
CA GLN A 35 -14.90 4.46 4.86
C GLN A 35 -14.92 5.36 3.61
N TRP A 36 -13.94 5.20 2.72
CA TRP A 36 -13.93 5.95 1.46
C TRP A 36 -15.12 5.60 0.57
N ILE A 37 -15.44 4.30 0.41
CA ILE A 37 -16.62 3.86 -0.33
C ILE A 37 -17.90 4.47 0.27
N GLU A 38 -18.06 4.42 1.59
CA GLU A 38 -19.24 4.96 2.27
C GLU A 38 -19.36 6.48 2.14
N SER A 39 -18.23 7.19 2.11
CA SER A 39 -18.19 8.65 2.00
C SER A 39 -18.42 9.18 0.58
N THR A 40 -18.47 8.31 -0.43
CA THR A 40 -18.53 8.71 -1.83
C THR A 40 -19.75 8.12 -2.54
N THR A 41 -20.37 8.90 -3.44
CA THR A 41 -21.46 8.40 -4.29
C THR A 41 -20.87 7.77 -5.54
N ILE A 42 -20.26 6.59 -5.38
CA ILE A 42 -19.67 5.82 -6.47
C ILE A 42 -20.34 4.45 -6.60
N GLN A 43 -20.37 3.92 -7.82
CA GLN A 43 -20.67 2.52 -8.06
C GLN A 43 -19.38 1.71 -7.97
N VAL A 44 -19.24 0.92 -6.91
CA VAL A 44 -18.15 -0.06 -6.79
C VAL A 44 -18.38 -1.20 -7.80
N ILE A 45 -17.35 -1.49 -8.59
CA ILE A 45 -17.35 -2.55 -9.61
C ILE A 45 -16.63 -3.78 -9.10
N ASN A 46 -15.43 -3.59 -8.52
CA ASN A 46 -14.61 -4.67 -7.98
C ASN A 46 -13.74 -4.14 -6.83
N VAL A 47 -13.43 -5.01 -5.87
CA VAL A 47 -12.46 -4.75 -4.81
C VAL A 47 -11.50 -5.93 -4.75
N GLU A 48 -10.22 -5.66 -4.85
CA GLU A 48 -9.19 -6.69 -4.90
C GLU A 48 -8.04 -6.38 -3.94
N THR A 49 -7.44 -7.45 -3.41
CA THR A 49 -6.17 -7.34 -2.67
C THR A 49 -5.04 -7.49 -3.67
N ILE A 50 -4.20 -6.46 -3.77
CA ILE A 50 -3.03 -6.45 -4.66
C ILE A 50 -1.75 -6.39 -3.84
N ILE A 51 -0.67 -6.89 -4.43
CA ILE A 51 0.67 -6.78 -3.88
C ILE A 51 1.41 -5.73 -4.69
N LEU A 52 1.79 -4.62 -4.06
CA LEU A 52 2.55 -3.55 -4.71
C LEU A 52 3.95 -3.45 -4.13
N PRO A 53 4.99 -3.29 -4.97
CA PRO A 53 6.32 -3.00 -4.49
C PRO A 53 6.34 -1.61 -3.83
N ASP A 54 7.10 -1.50 -2.76
CA ASP A 54 7.43 -0.25 -2.08
C ASP A 54 8.11 0.78 -3.01
N ARG A 55 8.77 0.28 -4.07
CA ARG A 55 9.35 1.09 -5.15
C ARG A 55 8.67 0.81 -6.49
N VAL A 56 7.91 1.79 -6.97
CA VAL A 56 7.70 1.98 -8.41
C VAL A 56 8.64 3.10 -8.83
N GLU A 57 9.71 2.79 -9.57
CA GLU A 57 10.59 3.80 -10.16
C GLU A 57 9.75 4.78 -10.99
N GLY A 58 9.67 6.05 -10.57
CA GLY A 58 8.95 7.09 -11.32
C GLY A 58 8.52 8.33 -10.56
N THR A 59 8.46 8.30 -9.22
CA THR A 59 8.15 9.49 -8.40
C THR A 59 9.36 9.92 -7.60
N SER A 60 9.85 11.12 -7.91
CA SER A 60 11.01 11.75 -7.31
C SER A 60 10.87 11.98 -5.80
N ASP A 61 11.97 11.65 -5.14
CA ASP A 61 12.51 12.20 -3.90
C ASP A 61 11.74 12.05 -2.58
N GLY A 62 12.37 11.23 -1.72
CA GLY A 62 12.32 11.36 -0.28
C GLY A 62 11.28 10.48 0.41
N VAL A 63 11.74 9.87 1.50
CA VAL A 63 10.97 9.01 2.43
C VAL A 63 10.98 7.54 2.02
N TYR A 64 11.04 6.67 3.03
CA TYR A 64 10.97 5.19 2.98
C TYR A 64 12.32 4.48 2.81
N GLY A 65 13.18 4.63 3.82
CA GLY A 65 14.19 3.63 4.17
C GLY A 65 13.51 2.53 5.00
N LEU A 66 13.66 1.27 4.60
CA LEU A 66 12.84 0.19 5.13
C LEU A 66 13.59 -1.12 5.40
N THR A 67 13.41 -1.64 6.61
CA THR A 67 13.36 -3.08 6.88
C THR A 67 12.47 -3.32 8.10
N VAL A 68 11.66 -4.38 8.08
CA VAL A 68 10.86 -4.97 9.18
C VAL A 68 9.57 -4.23 9.64
N SER A 69 8.39 -4.79 9.31
CA SER A 69 7.45 -5.45 10.27
C SER A 69 6.18 -5.99 9.57
N ASN A 70 5.76 -7.23 9.94
CA ASN A 70 4.48 -7.96 9.80
C ASN A 70 3.46 -7.80 8.63
N GLY A 71 3.62 -6.87 7.70
CA GLY A 71 2.76 -6.68 6.51
C GLY A 71 3.47 -6.88 5.17
N PHE A 72 4.74 -7.30 5.20
CA PHE A 72 5.59 -7.43 4.03
C PHE A 72 5.80 -8.88 3.62
N TYR A 73 5.81 -9.11 2.31
CA TYR A 73 6.38 -10.32 1.73
C TYR A 73 7.67 -9.91 1.02
N PRO A 74 8.85 -10.24 1.55
CA PRO A 74 10.10 -10.00 0.83
C PRO A 74 10.08 -10.86 -0.43
N VAL A 75 10.05 -10.23 -1.59
CA VAL A 75 10.16 -10.92 -2.87
C VAL A 75 11.60 -10.80 -3.33
N MET A 76 12.27 -11.94 -3.46
CA MET A 76 13.60 -12.01 -4.07
C MET A 76 13.42 -12.02 -5.58
N ILE A 77 13.85 -10.95 -6.26
CA ILE A 77 13.91 -10.96 -7.72
C ILE A 77 15.16 -11.68 -8.20
N SER A 78 15.18 -12.13 -9.46
CA SER A 78 16.21 -13.01 -10.03
C SER A 78 17.65 -12.48 -9.93
N GLN A 79 17.83 -11.19 -9.63
CA GLN A 79 19.12 -10.53 -9.45
C GLN A 79 19.63 -10.56 -8.00
N GLY A 80 18.96 -11.28 -7.08
CA GLY A 80 19.32 -11.32 -5.66
C GLY A 80 18.94 -10.05 -4.88
N VAL A 81 18.19 -9.14 -5.51
CA VAL A 81 17.65 -7.93 -4.87
C VAL A 81 16.36 -8.31 -4.14
N THR A 82 16.24 -7.88 -2.89
CA THR A 82 14.98 -8.01 -2.14
C THR A 82 14.16 -6.75 -2.35
N ILE A 83 12.95 -6.89 -2.87
CA ILE A 83 11.97 -5.80 -2.89
C ILE A 83 10.98 -6.01 -1.76
N ASN A 84 10.70 -4.92 -1.04
CA ASN A 84 9.60 -4.89 -0.09
C ASN A 84 8.31 -4.75 -0.87
N CYS A 85 7.33 -5.59 -0.56
CA CYS A 85 6.01 -5.52 -1.16
C CYS A 85 4.95 -5.38 -0.06
N PHE A 86 3.94 -4.55 -0.31
CA PHE A 86 2.81 -4.33 0.57
C PHE A 86 1.55 -5.00 0.04
N GLN A 87 0.74 -5.50 0.96
CA GLN A 87 -0.67 -5.78 0.70
C GLN A 87 -1.46 -4.48 0.67
N CYS A 88 -2.06 -4.18 -0.47
CA CYS A 88 -2.88 -3.00 -0.70
C CYS A 88 -4.29 -3.42 -1.14
N VAL A 89 -5.25 -2.51 -0.98
CA VAL A 89 -6.61 -2.68 -1.51
C VAL A 89 -6.77 -1.82 -2.75
N ARG A 90 -7.18 -2.41 -3.87
CA ARG A 90 -7.57 -1.67 -5.08
C ARG A 90 -9.08 -1.75 -5.26
N ILE A 91 -9.69 -0.58 -5.45
CA ILE A 91 -11.11 -0.46 -5.74
C ILE A 91 -11.27 0.03 -7.17
N TRP A 92 -12.01 -0.73 -7.96
CA TRP A 92 -12.49 -0.34 -9.27
C TRP A 92 -13.90 0.23 -9.14
N TYR A 93 -14.13 1.41 -9.68
CA TYR A 93 -15.40 2.12 -9.50
C TYR A 93 -15.80 2.94 -10.73
N ARG A 94 -17.05 3.41 -10.72
CA ARG A 94 -17.61 4.34 -11.70
C ARG A 94 -18.42 5.41 -10.98
N GLU A 95 -18.26 6.66 -11.41
CA GLU A 95 -19.09 7.80 -11.01
C GLU A 95 -20.37 7.88 -11.85
#